data_AF-A0A0G0KE16-F1
#
_entry.id   AF-A0A0G0KE16-F1
#
_cell.length_a   1.000
_cell.length_b   1.000
_cell.length_c   1.000
_cell.angle_alpha   90.00
_cell.angle_beta   90.00
_cell.angle_gamma   90.00
#
_symmetry.space_group_name_H-M   'P 1'
#
loop_
_entity.id
_entity.type
_entity.pdbx_description
1 polymer ?
#
loop_
_entity_poly.entity_id
_entity_poly.type
_entity_poly.pdbx_seq_one_letter_code
_entity_poly.pdbx_strand_id
1 'polypeptide(L)'
;MTDLEHYGPSGQILIKDGTPQLPNPWKGIYTRECLPSAQQILDEVNFIGKTLDESGEVYRAQNDPYFIKTSDAELAKKIPEFVDACLEEIHQYETVSRKPSNERLQELRRIAQNVWIIVDRSAPGDYFRAYKDDRHRDNPSTRAADRFRADQAAILAIVIAGIKNEWPEEELLLFLNTHVLTNDDPKLNALKEKARKAVQKSGIRLVYSGRPDEASAIERVLSKQNVFIPRDSVDILPPNEVDNTLDQTRQFKKYLQERMKDGEAFIEPTNIQGIRSSRMDQKQSMIPPGIQGYIYAMPTVVDDAAKDYRKKEVKGALKYALVGQATFEPSSHELI
;
A
#
# COMPACT_ATOMS: atom_id res chain seq x y z
N MET A 1 -7.79 29.18 -22.55
CA MET A 1 -9.12 29.21 -21.90
C MET A 1 -9.29 27.88 -21.22
N THR A 2 -9.43 27.94 -19.90
CA THR A 2 -9.36 26.83 -18.95
C THR A 2 -10.71 26.12 -18.85
N ASP A 3 -10.78 24.88 -19.33
CA ASP A 3 -11.89 23.96 -19.01
C ASP A 3 -11.68 23.40 -17.60
N LEU A 4 -12.18 24.14 -16.62
CA LEU A 4 -12.42 23.65 -15.27
C LEU A 4 -13.73 22.85 -15.29
N GLU A 5 -13.64 21.59 -15.71
CA GLU A 5 -14.71 20.62 -15.44
C GLU A 5 -14.92 20.52 -13.93
N HIS A 6 -16.16 20.76 -13.52
CA HIS A 6 -16.60 20.74 -12.13
C HIS A 6 -16.47 19.34 -11.54
N TYR A 7 -15.46 19.10 -10.70
CA TYR A 7 -15.41 17.92 -9.84
C TYR A 7 -16.14 18.24 -8.53
N GLY A 8 -17.38 17.73 -8.40
CA GLY A 8 -18.12 17.77 -7.14
C GLY A 8 -17.50 16.83 -6.09
N PRO A 9 -17.82 17.02 -4.80
CA PRO A 9 -17.28 16.25 -3.68
C PRO A 9 -18.00 14.89 -3.49
N SER A 10 -18.16 14.10 -4.54
CA SER A 10 -18.90 12.83 -4.45
C SER A 10 -18.05 11.62 -4.83
N GLY A 11 -17.86 10.71 -3.88
CA GLY A 11 -17.39 9.34 -4.07
C GLY A 11 -18.37 8.46 -4.86
N GLN A 12 -19.02 9.01 -5.89
CA GLN A 12 -19.85 8.25 -6.81
C GLN A 12 -18.99 7.52 -7.82
N ILE A 13 -19.39 6.30 -8.15
CA ILE A 13 -18.88 5.55 -9.29
C ILE A 13 -19.27 6.35 -10.53
N LEU A 14 -18.33 7.10 -11.11
CA LEU A 14 -18.55 7.70 -12.41
C LEU A 14 -18.67 6.55 -13.41
N ILE A 15 -19.87 6.33 -13.95
CA ILE A 15 -20.08 5.40 -15.05
C ILE A 15 -19.98 6.24 -16.32
N LYS A 16 -18.88 6.08 -17.06
CA LYS A 16 -18.77 6.65 -18.41
C LYS A 16 -18.99 5.52 -19.40
N ASP A 17 -19.99 5.66 -20.28
CA ASP A 17 -20.32 4.68 -21.31
C ASP A 17 -20.56 3.26 -20.78
N GLY A 18 -21.20 3.13 -19.61
CA GLY A 18 -21.46 1.83 -18.96
C GLY A 18 -20.25 1.21 -18.24
N THR A 19 -19.08 1.86 -18.25
CA THR A 19 -17.86 1.37 -17.60
C THR A 19 -17.60 2.13 -16.29
N PRO A 20 -17.48 1.44 -15.14
CA PRO A 20 -17.08 2.07 -13.90
C PRO A 20 -15.69 2.71 -14.04
N GLN A 21 -15.58 4.01 -13.80
CA GLN A 21 -14.31 4.73 -13.76
C GLN A 21 -13.54 4.38 -12.49
N LEU A 22 -12.23 4.21 -12.65
CA LEU A 22 -11.30 4.11 -11.52
C LEU A 22 -11.39 5.39 -10.67
N PRO A 23 -11.44 5.28 -9.33
CA PRO A 23 -11.35 6.46 -8.49
C PRO A 23 -10.00 7.15 -8.71
N ASN A 24 -9.93 8.47 -8.56
CA ASN A 24 -8.67 9.22 -8.63
C ASN A 24 -8.32 9.77 -7.24
N PRO A 25 -7.67 8.98 -6.38
CA PRO A 25 -7.34 9.42 -5.02
C PRO A 25 -6.38 10.61 -5.02
N TRP A 26 -5.51 10.77 -6.03
CA TRP A 26 -4.54 11.88 -6.12
C TRP A 26 -5.16 13.26 -6.32
N LYS A 27 -6.39 13.37 -6.83
CA LYS A 27 -7.10 14.65 -7.01
C LYS A 27 -7.92 15.10 -5.80
N GLY A 28 -8.12 14.24 -4.81
CA GLY A 28 -8.92 14.57 -3.63
C GLY A 28 -8.23 15.62 -2.74
N ILE A 29 -8.97 16.64 -2.30
CA ILE A 29 -8.51 17.60 -1.31
C ILE A 29 -8.56 16.92 0.06
N TYR A 30 -7.40 16.58 0.61
CA TYR A 30 -7.30 15.98 1.93
C TYR A 30 -6.98 17.05 2.99
N THR A 31 -7.72 17.03 4.08
CA THR A 31 -7.42 17.77 5.32
C THR A 31 -7.45 16.80 6.50
N ARG A 32 -6.99 17.24 7.68
CA ARG A 32 -7.03 16.39 8.88
C ARG A 32 -8.47 15.98 9.28
N GLU A 33 -9.48 16.74 8.87
CA GLU A 33 -10.90 16.47 9.14
C GLU A 33 -11.42 15.23 8.38
N CYS A 34 -10.70 14.80 7.35
CA CYS A 34 -10.96 13.55 6.63
C CYS A 34 -10.65 12.30 7.47
N LEU A 35 -10.02 12.46 8.64
CA LEU A 35 -9.79 11.38 9.60
C LEU A 35 -11.01 11.16 10.50
N PRO A 36 -11.24 9.91 10.97
CA PRO A 36 -12.12 9.66 12.11
C PRO A 36 -11.58 10.36 13.36
N SER A 37 -12.47 10.71 14.30
CA SER A 37 -12.02 11.24 15.59
C SER A 37 -11.42 10.11 16.44
N ALA A 38 -10.39 10.43 17.23
CA ALA A 38 -9.81 9.49 18.17
C ALA A 38 -10.87 8.96 19.15
N GLN A 39 -11.73 9.86 19.68
CA GLN A 39 -12.81 9.47 20.59
C GLN A 39 -13.77 8.45 19.97
N GLN A 40 -14.16 8.63 18.70
CA GLN A 40 -15.03 7.67 18.02
C GLN A 40 -14.37 6.28 17.94
N ILE A 41 -13.06 6.22 17.65
CA ILE A 41 -12.32 4.95 17.62
C ILE A 41 -12.28 4.35 19.03
N LEU A 42 -11.97 5.15 20.04
CA LEU A 42 -11.86 4.71 21.43
C LEU A 42 -13.19 4.14 21.96
N ASP A 43 -14.31 4.80 21.65
CA ASP A 43 -15.64 4.32 22.01
C ASP A 43 -15.93 2.97 21.34
N GLU A 44 -15.59 2.83 20.05
CA GLU A 44 -15.84 1.59 19.30
C GLU A 44 -14.95 0.41 19.73
N VAL A 45 -13.67 0.64 20.03
CA VAL A 45 -12.75 -0.45 20.43
C VAL A 45 -13.01 -0.95 21.85
N ASN A 46 -13.54 -0.09 22.72
CA ASN A 46 -13.91 -0.43 24.10
C ASN A 46 -15.37 -0.87 24.26
N PHE A 47 -16.17 -0.82 23.20
CA PHE A 47 -17.58 -1.21 23.26
C PHE A 47 -17.76 -2.67 23.73
N ILE A 48 -18.69 -2.92 24.64
CA ILE A 48 -19.06 -4.26 25.08
C ILE A 48 -20.48 -4.55 24.58
N GLY A 49 -20.58 -5.45 23.60
CA GLY A 49 -21.83 -5.89 23.01
C GLY A 49 -22.51 -6.99 23.82
N LYS A 50 -23.67 -7.48 23.35
CA LYS A 50 -24.34 -8.62 23.99
C LYS A 50 -23.65 -9.94 23.65
N THR A 51 -22.96 -9.99 22.53
CA THR A 51 -22.14 -11.11 22.08
C THR A 51 -20.68 -10.69 21.86
N LEU A 52 -19.79 -11.68 21.74
CA LEU A 52 -18.38 -11.43 21.43
C LEU A 52 -18.20 -10.71 20.09
N ASP A 53 -18.96 -11.12 19.06
CA ASP A 53 -18.89 -10.55 17.71
C ASP A 53 -19.44 -9.12 17.64
N GLU A 54 -20.36 -8.77 18.54
CA GLU A 54 -20.89 -7.41 18.70
C GLU A 54 -19.94 -6.50 19.48
N SER A 55 -18.92 -7.04 20.15
CA SER A 55 -18.03 -6.27 21.01
C SER A 55 -16.84 -5.66 20.26
N GLY A 56 -16.30 -4.59 20.83
CA GLY A 56 -15.10 -3.91 20.38
C GLY A 56 -13.85 -4.81 20.43
N GLU A 57 -12.79 -4.34 19.78
CA GLU A 57 -11.53 -5.05 19.61
C GLU A 57 -10.84 -5.39 20.93
N VAL A 58 -11.00 -4.57 21.98
CA VAL A 58 -10.38 -4.81 23.29
C VAL A 58 -11.00 -6.03 23.96
N TYR A 59 -12.33 -6.04 24.08
CA TYR A 59 -13.06 -7.17 24.68
C TYR A 59 -12.85 -8.45 23.86
N ARG A 60 -12.87 -8.36 22.53
CA ARG A 60 -12.56 -9.50 21.66
C ARG A 60 -11.15 -10.04 21.88
N ALA A 61 -10.16 -9.16 21.99
CA ALA A 61 -8.78 -9.57 22.24
C ALA A 61 -8.59 -10.18 23.64
N GLN A 62 -9.23 -9.64 24.68
CA GLN A 62 -9.15 -10.20 26.05
C GLN A 62 -9.72 -11.63 26.14
N ASN A 63 -10.62 -12.00 25.23
CA ASN A 63 -11.17 -13.36 25.12
C ASN A 63 -10.45 -14.23 24.08
N ASP A 64 -9.40 -13.72 23.44
CA ASP A 64 -8.57 -14.46 22.49
C ASP A 64 -7.48 -15.26 23.23
N PRO A 65 -7.24 -16.55 22.88
CA PRO A 65 -6.19 -17.36 23.49
C PRO A 65 -4.78 -16.74 23.43
N TYR A 66 -4.52 -15.87 22.45
CA TYR A 66 -3.23 -15.22 22.21
C TYR A 66 -3.13 -13.81 22.80
N PHE A 67 -4.08 -13.39 23.63
CA PHE A 67 -4.01 -12.10 24.30
C PHE A 67 -2.66 -11.91 25.02
N ILE A 68 -2.05 -10.73 24.88
CA ILE A 68 -0.72 -10.41 25.45
C ILE A 68 -0.67 -10.35 26.99
N LYS A 69 -1.80 -10.62 27.68
CA LYS A 69 -1.95 -10.66 29.14
C LYS A 69 -1.46 -9.37 29.82
N THR A 70 -1.91 -8.24 29.30
CA THR A 70 -1.65 -6.90 29.86
C THR A 70 -2.74 -6.49 30.85
N SER A 71 -2.39 -5.73 31.88
CA SER A 71 -3.36 -5.21 32.88
C SER A 71 -4.27 -4.12 32.31
N ASP A 72 -5.49 -4.00 32.83
CA ASP A 72 -6.45 -2.97 32.40
C ASP A 72 -5.88 -1.54 32.54
N ALA A 73 -5.11 -1.29 33.62
CA ALA A 73 -4.47 0.01 33.84
C ALA A 73 -3.44 0.35 32.74
N GLU A 74 -2.71 -0.65 32.26
CA GLU A 74 -1.74 -0.46 31.17
C GLU A 74 -2.44 -0.32 29.82
N LEU A 75 -3.53 -1.06 29.57
CA LEU A 75 -4.36 -0.91 28.37
C LEU A 75 -4.99 0.48 28.29
N ALA A 76 -5.52 0.99 29.41
CA ALA A 76 -6.12 2.32 29.49
C ALA A 76 -5.16 3.44 29.11
N LYS A 77 -3.84 3.22 29.28
CA LYS A 77 -2.80 4.14 28.82
C LYS A 77 -2.41 3.88 27.36
N LYS A 78 -2.11 2.63 27.00
CA LYS A 78 -1.55 2.27 25.69
C LYS A 78 -2.52 2.46 24.53
N ILE A 79 -3.81 2.22 24.75
CA ILE A 79 -4.80 2.25 23.67
C ILE A 79 -5.00 3.68 23.11
N PRO A 80 -5.22 4.72 23.94
CA PRO A 80 -5.26 6.09 23.45
C PRO A 80 -3.98 6.51 22.72
N GLU A 81 -2.81 6.26 23.32
CA GLU A 81 -1.51 6.59 22.71
C GLU A 81 -1.35 5.91 21.33
N PHE A 82 -1.76 4.65 21.23
CA PHE A 82 -1.73 3.89 19.98
C PHE A 82 -2.68 4.46 18.91
N VAL A 83 -3.92 4.80 19.30
CA VAL A 83 -4.92 5.37 18.37
C VAL A 83 -4.43 6.70 17.82
N ASP A 84 -3.92 7.58 18.68
CA ASP A 84 -3.39 8.89 18.27
C ASP A 84 -2.17 8.72 17.35
N ALA A 85 -1.25 7.81 17.68
CA ALA A 85 -0.09 7.51 16.84
C ALA A 85 -0.50 6.99 15.44
N CYS A 86 -1.50 6.10 15.37
CA CYS A 86 -1.99 5.60 14.08
C CYS A 86 -2.67 6.70 13.25
N LEU A 87 -3.45 7.58 13.89
CA LEU A 87 -4.09 8.70 13.18
C LEU A 87 -3.07 9.68 12.63
N GLU A 88 -1.99 9.94 13.38
CA GLU A 88 -0.88 10.76 12.91
C GLU A 88 -0.13 10.08 11.75
N GLU A 89 0.09 8.77 11.81
CA GLU A 89 0.70 8.00 10.73
C GLU A 89 -0.16 8.04 9.45
N ILE A 90 -1.49 7.87 9.52
CA ILE A 90 -2.38 8.05 8.35
C ILE A 90 -2.24 9.48 7.82
N HIS A 91 -2.21 10.47 8.71
CA HIS A 91 -2.09 11.87 8.31
C HIS A 91 -0.81 12.13 7.53
N GLN A 92 0.31 11.55 7.97
CA GLN A 92 1.60 11.65 7.29
C GLN A 92 1.57 10.93 5.94
N TYR A 93 1.00 9.72 5.86
CA TYR A 93 0.83 9.00 4.58
C TYR A 93 0.03 9.82 3.56
N GLU A 94 -1.11 10.36 3.97
CA GLU A 94 -1.96 11.18 3.10
C GLU A 94 -1.27 12.48 2.69
N THR A 95 -0.52 13.11 3.60
CA THR A 95 0.23 14.34 3.29
C THR A 95 1.38 14.08 2.32
N VAL A 96 2.20 13.07 2.59
CA VAL A 96 3.39 12.75 1.78
C VAL A 96 3.00 12.24 0.39
N SER A 97 1.98 11.39 0.30
CA SER A 97 1.50 10.82 -0.96
C SER A 97 0.89 11.84 -1.94
N ARG A 98 0.59 13.05 -1.45
CA ARG A 98 -0.02 14.15 -2.21
C ARG A 98 0.97 15.26 -2.56
N LYS A 99 2.24 15.10 -2.19
CA LYS A 99 3.29 16.01 -2.64
C LYS A 99 3.34 16.03 -4.17
N PRO A 100 3.66 17.19 -4.78
CA PRO A 100 3.89 17.28 -6.21
C PRO A 100 4.89 16.23 -6.72
N SER A 101 4.64 15.69 -7.92
CA SER A 101 5.46 14.61 -8.50
C SER A 101 6.95 14.97 -8.67
N ASN A 102 7.28 16.25 -8.84
CA ASN A 102 8.67 16.72 -8.87
C ASN A 102 9.35 16.60 -7.50
N GLU A 103 8.65 16.89 -6.40
CA GLU A 103 9.19 16.67 -5.05
C GLU A 103 9.35 15.18 -4.77
N ARG A 104 8.35 14.37 -5.13
CA ARG A 104 8.41 12.90 -5.05
C ARG A 104 9.60 12.34 -5.85
N LEU A 105 9.87 12.90 -7.02
CA LEU A 105 11.00 12.50 -7.84
C LEU A 105 12.34 12.82 -7.18
N GLN A 106 12.48 13.95 -6.48
CA GLN A 106 13.71 14.27 -5.75
C GLN A 106 13.98 13.27 -4.63
N GLU A 107 12.96 12.85 -3.88
CA GLU A 107 13.10 11.79 -2.88
C GLU A 107 13.52 10.46 -3.51
N LEU A 108 12.90 10.08 -4.63
CA LEU A 108 13.31 8.88 -5.36
C LEU A 108 14.76 8.97 -5.86
N ARG A 109 15.21 10.13 -6.36
CA ARG A 109 16.61 10.33 -6.78
C ARG A 109 17.59 10.13 -5.63
N ARG A 110 17.25 10.56 -4.42
CA ARG A 110 18.09 10.39 -3.22
C ARG A 110 18.33 8.92 -2.90
N ILE A 111 17.33 8.07 -3.07
CA ILE A 111 17.39 6.66 -2.63
C ILE A 111 17.68 5.66 -3.76
N ALA A 112 17.48 6.06 -5.02
CA ALA A 112 17.43 5.14 -6.16
C ALA A 112 18.65 4.23 -6.29
N GLN A 113 19.85 4.72 -5.98
CA GLN A 113 21.09 3.95 -6.11
C GLN A 113 21.13 2.71 -5.20
N ASN A 114 20.46 2.78 -4.04
CA ASN A 114 20.47 1.71 -3.05
C ASN A 114 19.21 0.83 -3.13
N VAL A 115 18.16 1.25 -3.85
CA VAL A 115 16.95 0.43 -3.99
C VAL A 115 17.14 -0.66 -5.04
N TRP A 116 16.98 -1.91 -4.61
CA TRP A 116 17.10 -3.11 -5.46
C TRP A 116 15.82 -3.93 -5.51
N ILE A 117 14.97 -3.83 -4.50
CA ILE A 117 13.71 -4.58 -4.41
C ILE A 117 12.54 -3.62 -4.27
N ILE A 118 11.47 -3.91 -5.01
CA ILE A 118 10.15 -3.29 -4.84
C ILE A 118 9.22 -4.37 -4.32
N VAL A 119 8.71 -4.19 -3.11
CA VAL A 119 7.76 -5.10 -2.46
C VAL A 119 6.36 -4.72 -2.88
N ASP A 120 5.56 -5.69 -3.35
CA ASP A 120 4.14 -5.49 -3.67
C ASP A 120 3.29 -6.51 -2.90
N ARG A 121 2.55 -6.03 -1.89
CA ARG A 121 1.65 -6.87 -1.09
C ARG A 121 0.27 -6.87 -1.71
N SER A 122 -0.30 -8.04 -2.01
CA SER A 122 -1.71 -8.22 -2.42
C SER A 122 -2.12 -7.49 -3.71
N ALA A 123 -2.54 -8.25 -4.73
CA ALA A 123 -3.04 -7.70 -6.00
C ALA A 123 -4.29 -8.41 -6.59
N PRO A 124 -5.47 -8.38 -5.96
CA PRO A 124 -6.74 -8.57 -6.66
C PRO A 124 -7.01 -7.34 -7.53
N GLY A 125 -6.42 -7.34 -8.72
CA GLY A 125 -6.66 -6.37 -9.79
C GLY A 125 -5.56 -6.40 -10.84
N ASP A 126 -5.91 -6.62 -12.11
CA ASP A 126 -4.95 -6.64 -13.23
C ASP A 126 -5.26 -5.53 -14.26
N TYR A 127 -4.46 -5.44 -15.33
CA TYR A 127 -4.61 -4.43 -16.39
C TYR A 127 -5.99 -4.45 -17.06
N PHE A 128 -6.73 -5.56 -16.90
CA PHE A 128 -8.00 -5.82 -17.56
C PHE A 128 -9.16 -5.92 -16.56
N ARG A 129 -8.85 -6.14 -15.27
CA ARG A 129 -9.81 -6.25 -14.16
C ARG A 129 -9.38 -5.28 -13.07
N ALA A 130 -9.87 -4.06 -13.18
CA ALA A 130 -9.63 -3.00 -12.21
C ALA A 130 -10.19 -3.28 -10.80
N TYR A 131 -11.09 -4.25 -10.66
CA TYR A 131 -11.91 -4.45 -9.47
C TYR A 131 -11.72 -5.83 -8.84
N LYS A 132 -11.69 -5.85 -7.49
CA LYS A 132 -11.82 -7.08 -6.71
C LYS A 132 -13.20 -7.69 -6.93
N ASP A 133 -13.28 -9.00 -7.15
CA ASP A 133 -14.55 -9.75 -7.10
C ASP A 133 -14.66 -10.47 -5.75
N ASP A 134 -14.62 -9.69 -4.68
CA ASP A 134 -14.70 -10.16 -3.29
C ASP A 134 -15.69 -9.31 -2.48
N ARG A 135 -15.67 -9.47 -1.15
CA ARG A 135 -16.51 -8.70 -0.22
C ARG A 135 -16.27 -7.18 -0.25
N HIS A 136 -15.25 -6.70 -0.95
CA HIS A 136 -14.87 -5.29 -1.07
C HIS A 136 -15.22 -4.71 -2.45
N ARG A 137 -15.82 -5.47 -3.37
CA ARG A 137 -16.15 -5.05 -4.74
C ARG A 137 -16.96 -3.75 -4.83
N ASP A 138 -17.85 -3.54 -3.86
CA ASP A 138 -18.77 -2.40 -3.80
C ASP A 138 -18.19 -1.20 -3.02
N ASN A 139 -17.00 -1.34 -2.43
CA ASN A 139 -16.37 -0.26 -1.65
C ASN A 139 -15.43 0.58 -2.54
N PRO A 140 -15.77 1.84 -2.85
CA PRO A 140 -14.99 2.67 -3.79
C PRO A 140 -13.57 2.95 -3.31
N SER A 141 -13.33 2.96 -2.00
CA SER A 141 -12.05 3.24 -1.37
C SER A 141 -11.06 2.07 -1.43
N THR A 142 -11.56 0.84 -1.68
CA THR A 142 -10.73 -0.38 -1.63
C THR A 142 -10.79 -1.21 -2.91
N ARG A 143 -11.83 -1.04 -3.75
CA ARG A 143 -12.06 -1.85 -4.96
C ARG A 143 -10.91 -1.82 -5.98
N ALA A 144 -10.15 -0.73 -6.05
CA ALA A 144 -9.02 -0.55 -6.97
C ALA A 144 -7.67 -0.38 -6.26
N ALA A 145 -7.64 -0.43 -4.93
CA ALA A 145 -6.44 -0.16 -4.13
C ALA A 145 -5.28 -1.09 -4.50
N ASP A 146 -5.60 -2.34 -4.80
CA ASP A 146 -4.64 -3.39 -5.07
C ASP A 146 -4.09 -3.27 -6.51
N ARG A 147 -4.96 -2.88 -7.45
CA ARG A 147 -4.53 -2.46 -8.79
C ARG A 147 -3.59 -1.26 -8.73
N PHE A 148 -3.93 -0.24 -7.95
CA PHE A 148 -3.08 0.94 -7.81
C PHE A 148 -1.72 0.57 -7.22
N ARG A 149 -1.66 -0.31 -6.21
CA ARG A 149 -0.38 -0.75 -5.63
C ARG A 149 0.49 -1.47 -6.65
N ALA A 150 -0.07 -2.40 -7.42
CA ALA A 150 0.66 -3.10 -8.47
C ALA A 150 1.17 -2.15 -9.58
N ASP A 151 0.35 -1.19 -10.02
CA ASP A 151 0.77 -0.20 -11.01
C ASP A 151 1.83 0.76 -10.45
N GLN A 152 1.70 1.17 -9.19
CA GLN A 152 2.72 1.98 -8.52
C GLN A 152 4.02 1.22 -8.34
N ALA A 153 3.99 -0.08 -8.00
CA ALA A 153 5.19 -0.92 -7.93
C ALA A 153 5.90 -0.97 -9.29
N ALA A 154 5.15 -1.16 -10.38
CA ALA A 154 5.70 -1.11 -11.74
C ALA A 154 6.26 0.28 -12.09
N ILE A 155 5.54 1.36 -11.78
CA ILE A 155 5.99 2.74 -12.02
C ILE A 155 7.29 3.03 -11.24
N LEU A 156 7.36 2.64 -9.97
CA LEU A 156 8.57 2.77 -9.16
C LEU A 156 9.76 2.03 -9.78
N ALA A 157 9.53 0.82 -10.32
CA ALA A 157 10.56 0.06 -11.02
C ALA A 157 11.15 0.84 -12.18
N ILE A 158 10.26 1.40 -13.00
CA ILE A 158 10.61 2.14 -14.20
C ILE A 158 11.33 3.43 -13.83
N VAL A 159 10.81 4.18 -12.86
CA VAL A 159 11.37 5.46 -12.43
C VAL A 159 12.74 5.27 -11.78
N ILE A 160 12.89 4.32 -10.86
CA ILE A 160 14.18 4.03 -10.22
C ILE A 160 15.19 3.53 -11.26
N ALA A 161 14.79 2.62 -12.15
CA ALA A 161 15.66 2.17 -13.24
C ALA A 161 16.03 3.32 -14.19
N GLY A 162 15.09 4.21 -14.49
CA GLY A 162 15.30 5.40 -15.31
C GLY A 162 16.28 6.37 -14.67
N ILE A 163 16.18 6.61 -13.35
CA ILE A 163 17.15 7.39 -12.58
C ILE A 163 18.54 6.77 -12.67
N LYS A 164 18.67 5.44 -12.47
CA LYS A 164 19.95 4.72 -12.61
C LYS A 164 20.54 4.77 -14.03
N ASN A 165 19.72 5.07 -15.03
CA ASN A 165 20.12 5.22 -16.44
C ASN A 165 20.06 6.68 -16.92
N GLU A 166 20.01 7.64 -16.00
CA GLU A 166 20.08 9.08 -16.29
C GLU A 166 19.01 9.56 -17.29
N TRP A 167 17.80 9.02 -17.17
CA TRP A 167 16.69 9.45 -18.02
C TRP A 167 16.34 10.93 -17.78
N PRO A 168 15.84 11.62 -18.82
CA PRO A 168 15.33 12.98 -18.68
C PRO A 168 14.21 13.06 -17.65
N GLU A 169 14.16 14.17 -16.91
CA GLU A 169 13.20 14.38 -15.84
C GLU A 169 11.75 14.32 -16.35
N GLU A 170 11.49 14.87 -17.53
CA GLU A 170 10.18 14.88 -18.16
C GLU A 170 9.63 13.47 -18.42
N GLU A 171 10.49 12.50 -18.74
CA GLU A 171 10.08 11.11 -18.93
C GLU A 171 9.74 10.44 -17.60
N LEU A 172 10.53 10.70 -16.56
CA LEU A 172 10.29 10.17 -15.20
C LEU A 172 8.99 10.73 -14.62
N LEU A 173 8.76 12.03 -14.79
CA LEU A 173 7.55 12.71 -14.37
C LEU A 173 6.32 12.21 -15.12
N LEU A 174 6.46 11.80 -16.39
CA LEU A 174 5.35 11.21 -17.13
C LEU A 174 4.82 9.96 -16.40
N PHE A 175 5.70 9.05 -15.98
CA PHE A 175 5.29 7.85 -15.22
C PHE A 175 4.69 8.19 -13.85
N LEU A 176 5.32 9.11 -13.10
CA LEU A 176 4.82 9.49 -11.77
C LEU A 176 3.43 10.14 -11.81
N ASN A 177 3.12 10.90 -12.86
CA ASN A 177 1.83 11.60 -12.99
C ASN A 177 0.69 10.73 -13.52
N THR A 178 0.95 9.59 -14.17
CA THR A 178 -0.12 8.75 -14.72
C THR A 178 -0.82 7.94 -13.64
N HIS A 179 -0.10 7.56 -12.58
CA HIS A 179 -0.56 6.77 -11.43
C HIS A 179 -1.11 5.34 -11.73
N VAL A 180 -1.55 5.07 -12.96
CA VAL A 180 -2.10 3.80 -13.43
C VAL A 180 -1.49 3.50 -14.80
N LEU A 181 -0.94 2.32 -15.01
CA LEU A 181 -0.39 1.95 -16.31
C LEU A 181 -1.51 1.42 -17.21
N THR A 182 -1.73 2.05 -18.36
CA THR A 182 -2.69 1.58 -19.38
C THR A 182 -1.99 1.38 -20.72
N ASN A 183 -2.64 0.66 -21.64
CA ASN A 183 -2.16 0.52 -23.01
C ASN A 183 -2.68 1.64 -23.94
N ASP A 184 -3.38 2.63 -23.40
CA ASP A 184 -4.07 3.65 -24.19
C ASP A 184 -3.32 4.99 -24.21
N ASP A 185 -2.26 5.14 -23.39
CA ASP A 185 -1.41 6.33 -23.39
C ASP A 185 -0.28 6.21 -24.43
N PRO A 186 -0.35 6.94 -25.56
CA PRO A 186 0.67 6.84 -26.61
C PRO A 186 2.05 7.33 -26.16
N LYS A 187 2.12 8.30 -25.22
CA LYS A 187 3.41 8.83 -24.73
C LYS A 187 4.11 7.80 -23.86
N LEU A 188 3.39 7.17 -22.94
CA LEU A 188 3.94 6.09 -22.12
C LEU A 188 4.31 4.87 -22.96
N ASN A 189 3.44 4.49 -23.92
CA ASN A 189 3.71 3.35 -24.80
C ASN A 189 4.97 3.54 -25.65
N ALA A 190 5.29 4.78 -26.07
CA ALA A 190 6.52 5.08 -26.79
C ALA A 190 7.78 4.81 -25.93
N LEU A 191 7.68 4.92 -24.60
CA LEU A 191 8.78 4.64 -23.67
C LEU A 191 8.84 3.18 -23.21
N LYS A 192 7.90 2.33 -23.62
CA LYS A 192 7.73 0.97 -23.08
C LYS A 192 8.97 0.10 -23.25
N GLU A 193 9.54 0.03 -24.45
CA GLU A 193 10.73 -0.80 -24.70
C GLU A 193 11.97 -0.23 -23.98
N LYS A 194 12.07 1.10 -23.89
CA LYS A 194 13.10 1.78 -23.11
C LYS A 194 13.00 1.37 -21.64
N ALA A 195 11.78 1.40 -21.07
CA ALA A 195 11.50 1.03 -19.69
C ALA A 195 11.82 -0.43 -19.39
N ARG A 196 11.39 -1.35 -20.26
CA ARG A 196 11.70 -2.78 -20.16
C ARG A 196 13.20 -3.03 -20.07
N LYS A 197 13.98 -2.44 -20.99
CA LYS A 197 15.44 -2.57 -21.02
C LYS A 197 16.11 -1.96 -19.78
N ALA A 198 15.64 -0.79 -19.34
CA ALA A 198 16.18 -0.13 -18.15
C ALA A 198 15.95 -0.98 -16.90
N VAL A 199 14.72 -1.48 -16.68
CA VAL A 199 14.40 -2.35 -15.54
C VAL A 199 15.25 -3.63 -15.59
N GLN A 200 15.33 -4.29 -16.75
CA GLN A 200 16.14 -5.50 -16.90
C GLN A 200 17.63 -5.26 -16.59
N LYS A 201 18.22 -4.18 -17.14
CA LYS A 201 19.63 -3.82 -16.91
C LYS A 201 19.90 -3.38 -15.47
N SER A 202 18.92 -2.75 -14.82
CA SER A 202 19.08 -2.22 -13.45
C SER A 202 19.22 -3.29 -12.39
N GLY A 203 18.81 -4.54 -12.68
CA GLY A 203 18.77 -5.63 -11.71
C GLY A 203 17.67 -5.49 -10.65
N ILE A 204 16.80 -4.48 -10.73
CA ILE A 204 15.67 -4.30 -9.81
C ILE A 204 14.72 -5.50 -9.90
N ARG A 205 14.28 -5.97 -8.73
CA ARG A 205 13.31 -7.06 -8.58
C ARG A 205 11.99 -6.52 -8.05
N LEU A 206 10.88 -6.91 -8.67
CA LEU A 206 9.55 -6.74 -8.09
C LEU A 206 9.18 -8.03 -7.40
N VAL A 207 8.93 -7.97 -6.10
CA VAL A 207 8.64 -9.14 -5.30
C VAL A 207 7.20 -9.05 -4.87
N TYR A 208 6.43 -10.05 -5.27
CA TYR A 208 5.01 -10.07 -5.10
C TYR A 208 4.59 -11.23 -4.18
N SER A 209 3.69 -10.96 -3.23
CA SER A 209 3.05 -11.98 -2.39
C SER A 209 1.55 -11.72 -2.29
N GLY A 210 0.75 -12.77 -2.53
CA GLY A 210 -0.70 -12.72 -2.55
C GLY A 210 -1.33 -14.11 -2.57
N ARG A 211 -2.65 -14.14 -2.42
CA ARG A 211 -3.46 -15.36 -2.54
C ARG A 211 -3.39 -15.93 -3.97
N PRO A 212 -3.77 -17.19 -4.21
CA PRO A 212 -3.68 -17.81 -5.53
C PRO A 212 -4.36 -17.05 -6.67
N ASP A 213 -5.51 -16.43 -6.41
CA ASP A 213 -6.26 -15.60 -7.37
C ASP A 213 -5.50 -14.31 -7.73
N GLU A 214 -4.82 -13.72 -6.74
CA GLU A 214 -4.05 -12.48 -6.86
C GLU A 214 -2.72 -12.74 -7.60
N ALA A 215 -1.99 -13.81 -7.24
CA ALA A 215 -0.80 -14.24 -7.96
C ALA A 215 -1.09 -14.59 -9.42
N SER A 216 -2.23 -15.27 -9.68
CA SER A 216 -2.68 -15.56 -11.03
C SER A 216 -2.97 -14.29 -11.85
N ALA A 217 -3.35 -13.19 -11.20
CA ALA A 217 -3.57 -11.91 -11.87
C ALA A 217 -2.26 -11.31 -12.39
N ILE A 218 -1.21 -11.29 -11.57
CA ILE A 218 0.13 -10.87 -11.97
C ILE A 218 0.67 -11.77 -13.10
N GLU A 219 0.49 -13.09 -12.98
CA GLU A 219 0.91 -14.04 -14.02
C GLU A 219 0.28 -13.74 -15.39
N ARG A 220 -1.04 -13.49 -15.42
CA ARG A 220 -1.77 -13.11 -16.66
C ARG A 220 -1.27 -11.81 -17.27
N VAL A 221 -0.83 -10.86 -16.45
CA VAL A 221 -0.24 -9.61 -16.91
C VAL A 221 1.11 -9.91 -17.56
N LEU A 222 2.00 -10.60 -16.85
CA LEU A 222 3.35 -10.90 -17.32
C LEU A 222 3.38 -11.81 -18.55
N SER A 223 2.31 -12.57 -18.81
CA SER A 223 2.20 -13.38 -20.03
C SER A 223 1.85 -12.57 -21.29
N LYS A 224 1.56 -11.27 -21.18
CA LYS A 224 1.27 -10.41 -22.34
C LYS A 224 2.57 -9.90 -22.95
N GLN A 225 2.61 -9.86 -24.29
CA GLN A 225 3.80 -9.41 -25.03
C GLN A 225 4.14 -7.92 -24.80
N ASN A 226 3.16 -7.09 -24.45
CA ASN A 226 3.27 -5.63 -24.41
C ASN A 226 3.20 -5.03 -23.00
N VAL A 227 3.90 -5.62 -22.01
CA VAL A 227 3.99 -5.09 -20.64
C VAL A 227 5.26 -4.26 -20.41
N PHE A 228 5.17 -3.27 -19.51
CA PHE A 228 6.31 -2.42 -19.14
C PHE A 228 7.39 -3.17 -18.34
N ILE A 229 6.98 -4.14 -17.52
CA ILE A 229 7.89 -4.88 -16.65
C ILE A 229 8.29 -6.22 -17.30
N PRO A 230 9.60 -6.52 -17.43
CA PRO A 230 10.05 -7.83 -17.89
C PRO A 230 9.60 -8.92 -16.92
N ARG A 231 9.10 -10.05 -17.42
CA ARG A 231 8.72 -11.20 -16.60
C ARG A 231 9.88 -11.65 -15.70
N ASP A 232 11.08 -11.67 -16.26
CA ASP A 232 12.27 -12.12 -15.53
C ASP A 232 12.65 -11.17 -14.40
N SER A 233 12.09 -9.96 -14.29
CA SER A 233 12.30 -9.01 -13.20
C SER A 233 11.28 -9.12 -12.07
N VAL A 234 10.35 -10.08 -12.14
CA VAL A 234 9.30 -10.28 -11.12
C VAL A 234 9.46 -11.63 -10.43
N ASP A 235 9.46 -11.61 -9.10
CA ASP A 235 9.44 -12.79 -8.24
C ASP A 235 8.06 -12.91 -7.60
N ILE A 236 7.28 -13.90 -8.04
CA ILE A 236 5.98 -14.24 -7.44
C ILE A 236 6.22 -15.30 -6.38
N LEU A 237 6.03 -14.94 -5.11
CA LEU A 237 6.21 -15.85 -3.99
C LEU A 237 5.08 -16.91 -3.94
N PRO A 238 5.34 -18.10 -3.37
CA PRO A 238 4.37 -19.20 -3.39
C PRO A 238 3.02 -18.82 -2.75
N PRO A 239 1.89 -18.88 -3.48
CA PRO A 239 0.63 -18.32 -2.98
C PRO A 239 -0.14 -19.24 -2.02
N ASN A 240 0.26 -20.52 -1.92
CA ASN A 240 -0.51 -21.56 -1.22
C ASN A 240 -0.58 -21.36 0.31
N GLU A 241 0.29 -20.52 0.86
CA GLU A 241 0.40 -20.25 2.31
C GLU A 241 -0.07 -18.85 2.69
N VAL A 242 -0.67 -18.10 1.76
CA VAL A 242 -1.07 -16.71 1.98
C VAL A 242 -2.58 -16.62 2.13
N ASP A 243 -3.05 -16.22 3.31
CA ASP A 243 -4.46 -15.85 3.53
C ASP A 243 -4.61 -14.37 3.94
N ASN A 244 -3.60 -13.82 4.61
CA ASN A 244 -3.66 -12.48 5.18
C ASN A 244 -2.29 -11.76 5.17
N THR A 245 -2.27 -10.51 5.64
CA THR A 245 -1.07 -9.66 5.70
C THR A 245 0.06 -10.24 6.55
N LEU A 246 -0.26 -11.03 7.59
CA LEU A 246 0.77 -11.66 8.44
C LEU A 246 1.53 -12.74 7.66
N ASP A 247 0.84 -13.51 6.83
CA ASP A 247 1.48 -14.54 5.99
C ASP A 247 2.36 -13.91 4.91
N GLN A 248 1.88 -12.83 4.27
CA GLN A 248 2.68 -12.03 3.35
C GLN A 248 3.95 -11.50 4.03
N THR A 249 3.83 -10.97 5.25
CA THR A 249 4.95 -10.46 6.04
C THR A 249 6.00 -11.55 6.29
N ARG A 250 5.58 -12.77 6.61
CA ARG A 250 6.50 -13.91 6.81
C ARG A 250 7.22 -14.30 5.53
N GLN A 251 6.54 -14.27 4.39
CA GLN A 251 7.15 -14.54 3.09
C GLN A 251 8.17 -13.47 2.70
N PHE A 252 7.82 -12.18 2.83
CA PHE A 252 8.75 -11.09 2.57
C PHE A 252 9.94 -11.13 3.50
N LYS A 253 9.75 -11.41 4.79
CA LYS A 253 10.86 -11.60 5.73
C LYS A 253 11.87 -12.61 5.18
N LYS A 254 11.40 -13.82 4.85
CA LYS A 254 12.27 -14.88 4.32
C LYS A 254 12.99 -14.42 3.05
N TYR A 255 12.24 -13.83 2.11
CA TYR A 255 12.78 -13.36 0.85
C TYR A 255 13.86 -12.28 1.03
N LEU A 256 13.58 -11.24 1.81
CA LEU A 256 14.50 -10.13 2.03
C LEU A 256 15.77 -10.60 2.76
N GLN A 257 15.63 -11.49 3.75
CA GLN A 257 16.79 -12.06 4.47
C GLN A 257 17.67 -12.94 3.58
N GLU A 258 17.11 -13.63 2.60
CA GLU A 258 17.87 -14.49 1.67
C GLU A 258 18.52 -13.70 0.54
N ARG A 259 17.97 -12.54 0.16
CA ARG A 259 18.33 -11.85 -1.09
C ARG A 259 19.05 -10.53 -0.91
N MET A 260 18.80 -9.81 0.18
CA MET A 260 19.36 -8.48 0.37
C MET A 260 20.72 -8.53 1.04
N LYS A 261 21.56 -7.55 0.71
CA LYS A 261 22.90 -7.35 1.28
C LYS A 261 22.96 -6.03 2.05
N ASP A 262 23.83 -5.96 3.05
CA ASP A 262 24.06 -4.74 3.83
C ASP A 262 24.24 -3.50 2.95
N GLY A 263 23.53 -2.42 3.29
CA GLY A 263 23.53 -1.16 2.53
C GLY A 263 22.57 -1.13 1.32
N GLU A 264 21.97 -2.26 0.94
CA GLU A 264 20.85 -2.28 0.01
C GLU A 264 19.54 -1.84 0.70
N ALA A 265 18.58 -1.45 -0.12
CA ALA A 265 17.27 -0.99 0.31
C ALA A 265 16.14 -1.60 -0.52
N PHE A 266 14.96 -1.62 0.08
CA PHE A 266 13.72 -1.95 -0.62
C PHE A 266 12.69 -0.83 -0.43
N ILE A 267 11.74 -0.78 -1.34
CA ILE A 267 10.63 0.19 -1.31
C ILE A 267 9.30 -0.55 -1.46
N GLU A 268 8.29 -0.13 -0.70
CA GLU A 268 6.93 -0.69 -0.77
C GLU A 268 5.93 0.44 -1.09
N PRO A 269 5.16 0.38 -2.19
CA PRO A 269 4.04 1.28 -2.41
C PRO A 269 2.86 0.85 -1.53
N THR A 270 2.53 1.69 -0.55
CA THR A 270 1.51 1.35 0.44
C THR A 270 0.60 2.54 0.73
N ASN A 271 -0.70 2.27 0.79
CA ASN A 271 -1.69 3.22 1.27
C ASN A 271 -1.86 3.08 2.80
N ILE A 272 -3.02 3.44 3.36
CA ILE A 272 -3.28 3.37 4.80
C ILE A 272 -3.19 1.96 5.41
N GLN A 273 -3.20 0.90 4.59
CA GLN A 273 -2.91 -0.48 5.03
C GLN A 273 -1.52 -0.62 5.65
N GLY A 274 -0.62 0.33 5.33
CA GLY A 274 0.75 0.41 5.84
C GLY A 274 0.84 0.45 7.36
N ILE A 275 -0.15 1.03 8.04
CA ILE A 275 -0.15 1.11 9.51
C ILE A 275 -0.19 -0.28 10.15
N ARG A 276 -1.06 -1.15 9.63
CA ARG A 276 -1.18 -2.51 10.14
C ARG A 276 0.01 -3.35 9.72
N SER A 277 0.43 -3.28 8.46
CA SER A 277 1.55 -4.08 7.97
C SER A 277 2.88 -3.68 8.61
N SER A 278 3.17 -2.40 8.82
CA SER A 278 4.42 -1.94 9.46
C SER A 278 4.60 -2.51 10.86
N ARG A 279 3.52 -2.61 11.64
CA ARG A 279 3.52 -3.23 12.98
C ARG A 279 3.66 -4.76 12.93
N MET A 280 3.13 -5.41 11.90
CA MET A 280 3.38 -6.83 11.65
C MET A 280 4.83 -7.06 11.24
N ASP A 281 5.36 -6.22 10.36
CA ASP A 281 6.75 -6.27 9.90
C ASP A 281 7.71 -6.14 11.08
N GLN A 282 7.45 -5.21 11.99
CA GLN A 282 8.23 -5.04 13.22
C GLN A 282 8.16 -6.29 14.10
N LYS A 283 6.97 -6.83 14.32
CA LYS A 283 6.78 -8.05 15.12
C LYS A 283 7.52 -9.25 14.53
N GLN A 284 7.53 -9.38 13.21
CA GLN A 284 8.19 -10.48 12.52
C GLN A 284 9.68 -10.21 12.28
N SER A 285 10.18 -9.00 12.52
CA SER A 285 11.51 -8.54 12.10
C SER A 285 11.73 -8.77 10.60
N MET A 286 10.77 -8.28 9.80
CA MET A 286 10.77 -8.44 8.35
C MET A 286 11.95 -7.72 7.71
N ILE A 287 12.27 -6.51 8.17
CA ILE A 287 13.39 -5.70 7.68
C ILE A 287 14.68 -6.29 8.25
N PRO A 288 15.59 -6.85 7.44
CA PRO A 288 16.86 -7.38 7.94
C PRO A 288 17.74 -6.27 8.54
N PRO A 289 18.58 -6.56 9.54
CA PRO A 289 19.56 -5.59 10.03
C PRO A 289 20.44 -5.05 8.91
N GLY A 290 20.74 -3.75 8.92
CA GLY A 290 21.58 -3.11 7.91
C GLY A 290 20.89 -2.80 6.57
N ILE A 291 19.60 -3.11 6.45
CA ILE A 291 18.75 -2.81 5.29
C ILE A 291 17.84 -1.63 5.59
N GLN A 292 17.75 -0.69 4.65
CA GLN A 292 16.78 0.40 4.72
C GLN A 292 15.46 0.00 4.05
N GLY A 293 14.36 0.11 4.78
CA GLY A 293 13.01 0.01 4.23
C GLY A 293 12.43 1.39 3.94
N TYR A 294 11.87 1.55 2.75
CA TYR A 294 11.13 2.76 2.34
C TYR A 294 9.65 2.42 2.11
N ILE A 295 8.77 3.33 2.49
CA ILE A 295 7.36 3.26 2.10
C ILE A 295 7.07 4.40 1.15
N TYR A 296 6.70 4.05 -0.08
CA TYR A 296 6.15 5.00 -1.03
C TYR A 296 4.68 5.21 -0.73
N ALA A 297 4.39 6.30 -0.03
CA ALA A 297 3.04 6.58 0.45
C ALA A 297 2.07 6.74 -0.72
N MET A 298 0.92 6.08 -0.66
CA MET A 298 -0.16 6.22 -1.65
C MET A 298 -1.40 6.86 -1.03
N PRO A 299 -2.06 7.78 -1.75
CA PRO A 299 -3.25 8.44 -1.22
C PRO A 299 -4.43 7.48 -1.24
N THR A 300 -5.40 7.71 -0.35
CA THR A 300 -6.72 7.08 -0.49
C THR A 300 -7.75 8.08 -1.01
N VAL A 301 -8.93 7.60 -1.37
CA VAL A 301 -10.02 8.50 -1.78
C VAL A 301 -10.47 9.35 -0.58
N VAL A 302 -11.05 10.52 -0.86
CA VAL A 302 -11.55 11.43 0.17
C VAL A 302 -13.08 11.36 0.16
N ASP A 303 -13.63 10.40 0.88
CA ASP A 303 -15.06 10.22 1.12
C ASP A 303 -15.32 9.56 2.49
N ASP A 304 -16.59 9.46 2.87
CA ASP A 304 -17.01 8.83 4.14
C ASP A 304 -16.62 7.34 4.18
N ALA A 305 -16.68 6.65 3.05
CA ALA A 305 -16.27 5.24 2.96
C ALA A 305 -14.76 5.07 3.28
N ALA A 306 -13.91 6.02 2.87
CA ALA A 306 -12.50 6.03 3.22
C ALA A 306 -12.27 6.42 4.68
N LYS A 307 -13.09 7.29 5.26
CA LYS A 307 -13.04 7.60 6.70
C LYS A 307 -13.34 6.36 7.55
N ASP A 308 -14.35 5.58 7.17
CA ASP A 308 -14.63 4.29 7.78
C ASP A 308 -13.53 3.26 7.54
N TYR A 309 -12.89 3.30 6.37
CA TYR A 309 -11.76 2.43 6.07
C TYR A 309 -10.54 2.73 6.95
N ARG A 310 -10.17 4.01 7.10
CA ARG A 310 -9.12 4.48 8.04
C ARG A 310 -9.39 4.00 9.46
N LYS A 311 -10.62 4.17 9.94
CA LYS A 311 -11.06 3.65 11.25
C LYS A 311 -10.84 2.14 11.37
N LYS A 312 -11.27 1.35 10.38
CA LYS A 312 -11.09 -0.12 10.37
C LYS A 312 -9.62 -0.53 10.39
N GLU A 313 -8.74 0.21 9.72
CA GLU A 313 -7.29 -0.07 9.74
C GLU A 313 -6.69 0.17 11.13
N VAL A 314 -7.04 1.26 11.82
CA VAL A 314 -6.60 1.50 13.23
C VAL A 314 -7.10 0.40 14.16
N LYS A 315 -8.40 0.08 14.09
CA LYS A 315 -9.01 -0.98 14.91
C LYS A 315 -8.37 -2.35 14.64
N GLY A 316 -8.15 -2.67 13.37
CA GLY A 316 -7.46 -3.88 12.95
C GLY A 316 -6.03 -3.96 13.49
N ALA A 317 -5.25 -2.88 13.34
CA ALA A 317 -3.90 -2.81 13.88
C ALA A 317 -3.86 -3.01 15.41
N LEU A 318 -4.79 -2.38 16.14
CA LEU A 318 -4.93 -2.56 17.58
C LEU A 318 -5.25 -4.01 17.95
N LYS A 319 -6.22 -4.64 17.28
CA LYS A 319 -6.57 -6.05 17.50
C LYS A 319 -5.33 -6.93 17.40
N TYR A 320 -4.56 -6.81 16.30
CA TYR A 320 -3.38 -7.64 16.07
C TYR A 320 -2.25 -7.36 17.08
N ALA A 321 -2.10 -6.12 17.57
CA ALA A 321 -1.17 -5.79 18.64
C ALA A 321 -1.57 -6.46 19.96
N LEU A 322 -2.86 -6.43 20.31
CA LEU A 322 -3.38 -7.02 21.55
C LEU A 322 -3.32 -8.55 21.59
N VAL A 323 -3.31 -9.22 20.42
CA VAL A 323 -3.13 -10.69 20.32
C VAL A 323 -1.70 -11.09 19.97
N GLY A 324 -0.74 -10.17 20.09
CA GLY A 324 0.70 -10.45 19.96
C GLY A 324 1.17 -10.80 18.54
N GLN A 325 0.34 -10.56 17.52
CA GLN A 325 0.67 -10.80 16.10
C GLN A 325 1.25 -9.56 15.40
N ALA A 326 1.09 -8.38 16.01
CA ALA A 326 1.73 -7.13 15.64
C ALA A 326 2.33 -6.45 16.89
N THR A 327 3.09 -5.38 16.72
CA THR A 327 3.55 -4.50 17.80
C THR A 327 2.68 -3.25 17.93
N PHE A 328 2.79 -2.54 19.05
CA PHE A 328 2.19 -1.21 19.19
C PHE A 328 2.94 -0.16 18.34
N GLU A 329 4.25 -0.32 18.22
CA GLU A 329 5.14 0.51 17.41
C GLU A 329 5.28 -0.03 15.98
N PRO A 330 5.34 0.83 14.95
CA PRO A 330 5.60 0.41 13.57
C PRO A 330 7.06 -0.05 13.38
N SER A 331 7.34 -0.67 12.23
CA SER A 331 8.70 -0.97 11.80
C SER A 331 9.46 0.31 11.48
N SER A 332 10.78 0.30 11.63
CA SER A 332 11.61 1.42 11.19
C SER A 332 11.61 1.48 9.66
N HIS A 333 10.92 2.46 9.11
CA HIS A 333 10.87 2.75 7.68
C HIS A 333 10.92 4.26 7.47
N GLU A 334 11.41 4.67 6.29
CA GLU A 334 11.33 6.06 5.86
C GLU A 334 10.17 6.23 4.88
N LEU A 335 9.28 7.19 5.17
CA LEU A 335 8.13 7.50 4.33
C LEU A 335 8.55 8.47 3.22
N ILE A 336 8.30 8.09 1.96
CA ILE A 336 8.65 8.88 0.78
C ILE A 336 7.46 9.14 -0.12
#